data_AF-A0A7C4L9A2-F1
#
_entry.id   AF-A0A7C4L9A2-F1
#
_cell.length_a   1.000
_cell.length_b   1.000
_cell.length_c   1.000
_cell.angle_alpha   90.00
_cell.angle_beta   90.00
_cell.angle_gamma   90.00
#
_symmetry.space_group_name_H-M   'P 1'
#
loop_
_entity.id
_entity.type
_entity.pdbx_description
1 polymer ?
#
loop_
_entity_poly.entity_id
_entity_poly.type
_entity_poly.pdbx_seq_one_letter_code
_entity_poly.pdbx_strand_id
1 'polypeptide(L)'
;MPIDPVRLRARAVEAASQMVNPSRCAAALRHLLTDYADRAHRYSPRLAESALLNEYKTPAPVVRAIVAALRRPAAASPDEALALARALWAAGSREERRLAAEVLGLVAARAPAEVEALVQAWLPEADSGETVDALAQRALAPLLAGDAYRYLQRAQRWALQPDRWARRFGVALLSALARDRRWDDVPAALDILRGLMTERDPVVRPAVVAALHDLAPRDPVAVERFLREQAGRPDHNTHLIVRAALRVLPAEVRDDLVRAMRA
;
A
#
# COMPACT_ATOMS: atom_id res chain seq x y z
N MET A 1 4.78 3.46 -26.38
CA MET A 1 6.21 3.71 -26.73
C MET A 1 7.05 2.72 -25.95
N PRO A 2 8.04 2.02 -26.56
CA PRO A 2 8.96 1.19 -25.77
C PRO A 2 9.71 2.06 -24.77
N ILE A 3 9.83 1.59 -23.52
CA ILE A 3 10.54 2.33 -22.46
C ILE A 3 12.03 2.20 -22.72
N ASP A 4 12.69 3.31 -23.07
CA ASP A 4 14.15 3.42 -23.08
C ASP A 4 14.63 3.68 -21.63
N PRO A 5 15.32 2.73 -20.97
CA PRO A 5 15.73 2.87 -19.59
C PRO A 5 16.75 3.99 -19.35
N VAL A 6 17.62 4.27 -20.32
CA VAL A 6 18.66 5.30 -20.21
C VAL A 6 18.00 6.67 -20.26
N ARG A 7 17.15 6.88 -21.27
CA ARG A 7 16.38 8.12 -21.41
C ARG A 7 15.45 8.37 -20.24
N LEU A 8 14.75 7.34 -19.76
CA LEU A 8 13.88 7.43 -18.58
C LEU A 8 14.66 7.88 -17.34
N ARG A 9 15.83 7.29 -17.07
CA ARG A 9 16.67 7.67 -15.92
C ARG A 9 17.16 9.11 -16.03
N ALA A 10 17.63 9.54 -17.21
CA ALA A 10 18.07 10.91 -17.43
C ALA A 10 16.96 11.93 -17.14
N ARG A 11 15.76 11.69 -17.69
CA ARG A 11 14.58 12.54 -17.45
C ARG A 11 14.14 12.55 -15.98
N ALA A 12 14.22 11.41 -15.29
CA ALA A 12 13.90 11.33 -13.87
C ALA A 12 14.88 12.15 -13.01
N VAL A 13 16.19 12.11 -13.34
CA VAL A 13 17.23 12.91 -12.67
C VAL A 13 17.02 14.41 -12.92
N GLU A 14 16.72 14.79 -14.16
CA GLU A 14 16.41 16.18 -14.51
C GLU A 14 15.16 16.71 -13.79
N ALA A 15 14.11 15.91 -13.69
CA ALA A 15 12.93 16.30 -12.90
C ALA A 15 13.29 16.42 -11.41
N ALA A 16 14.06 15.46 -10.86
CA ALA A 16 14.47 15.47 -9.47
C ALA A 16 15.40 16.65 -9.10
N SER A 17 16.20 17.16 -10.03
CA SER A 17 17.04 18.35 -9.76
C SER A 17 16.23 19.63 -9.54
N GLN A 18 14.95 19.65 -9.94
CA GLN A 18 14.03 20.76 -9.70
C GLN A 18 13.45 20.76 -8.28
N MET A 19 13.82 19.83 -7.38
CA MET A 19 13.20 19.68 -6.06
C MET A 19 13.27 20.94 -5.17
N VAL A 20 14.28 21.81 -5.40
CA VAL A 20 14.37 23.14 -4.77
C VAL A 20 13.12 24.00 -5.05
N ASN A 21 12.41 23.74 -6.15
CA ASN A 21 11.08 24.27 -6.44
C ASN A 21 10.05 23.13 -6.52
N PRO A 22 9.40 22.75 -5.40
CA PRO A 22 8.51 21.60 -5.32
C PRO A 22 7.40 21.59 -6.37
N SER A 23 6.81 22.73 -6.68
CA SER A 23 5.75 22.84 -7.69
C SER A 23 6.25 22.56 -9.10
N ARG A 24 7.45 23.07 -9.45
CA ARG A 24 8.08 22.75 -10.75
C ARG A 24 8.49 21.29 -10.85
N CYS A 25 9.03 20.73 -9.76
CA CYS A 25 9.36 19.31 -9.69
C CYS A 25 8.12 18.44 -9.86
N ALA A 26 7.03 18.73 -9.13
CA ALA A 26 5.76 18.02 -9.27
C ALA A 26 5.21 18.09 -10.71
N ALA A 27 5.24 19.26 -11.34
CA ALA A 27 4.84 19.41 -12.74
C ALA A 27 5.71 18.57 -13.69
N ALA A 28 7.04 18.60 -13.52
CA ALA A 28 7.96 17.80 -14.33
C ALA A 28 7.73 16.28 -14.17
N LEU A 29 7.49 15.82 -12.93
CA LEU A 29 7.16 14.43 -12.64
C LEU A 29 5.82 14.03 -13.25
N ARG A 30 4.80 14.89 -13.21
CA ARG A 30 3.51 14.66 -13.87
C ARG A 30 3.67 14.50 -15.38
N HIS A 31 4.47 15.36 -16.02
CA HIS A 31 4.77 15.21 -17.44
C HIS A 31 5.43 13.85 -17.71
N LEU A 32 6.37 13.42 -16.87
CA LEU A 32 7.01 12.12 -17.01
C LEU A 32 6.02 10.95 -16.83
N LEU A 33 5.14 11.01 -15.83
CA LEU A 33 4.09 10.00 -15.62
C LEU A 33 3.12 9.93 -16.81
N THR A 34 2.77 11.08 -17.38
CA THR A 34 1.84 11.23 -18.51
C THR A 34 2.44 10.75 -19.84
N ASP A 35 3.72 11.04 -20.09
CA ASP A 35 4.42 10.64 -21.32
C ASP A 35 4.58 9.13 -21.44
N TYR A 36 4.76 8.45 -20.29
CA TYR A 36 4.88 7.00 -20.22
C TYR A 36 3.57 6.32 -19.80
N ALA A 37 2.46 7.07 -19.72
CA ALA A 37 1.13 6.50 -19.50
C ALA A 37 0.80 5.49 -20.59
N ASP A 38 0.30 4.31 -20.21
CA ASP A 38 -0.13 3.30 -21.17
C ASP A 38 -1.47 3.70 -21.82
N ARG A 39 -1.38 4.51 -22.88
CA ARG A 39 -2.54 4.92 -23.68
C ARG A 39 -3.01 3.82 -24.66
N ALA A 40 -2.37 2.65 -24.69
CA ALA A 40 -2.75 1.56 -25.61
C ALA A 40 -3.92 0.70 -25.08
N HIS A 41 -4.38 0.92 -23.85
CA HIS A 41 -5.59 0.28 -23.34
C HIS A 41 -6.84 0.98 -23.89
N ARG A 42 -7.30 0.51 -25.06
CA ARG A 42 -8.52 0.97 -25.71
C ARG A 42 -9.68 1.06 -24.71
N TYR A 43 -10.23 2.26 -24.64
CA TYR A 43 -11.51 2.62 -24.05
C TYR A 43 -12.57 1.59 -24.44
N SER A 44 -13.03 0.77 -23.48
CA SER A 44 -14.23 -0.06 -23.67
C SER A 44 -15.41 0.72 -23.08
N PRO A 45 -16.42 1.12 -23.89
CA PRO A 45 -17.54 1.93 -23.42
C PRO A 45 -18.31 1.29 -22.25
N ARG A 46 -18.28 -0.04 -22.12
CA ARG A 46 -18.94 -0.78 -21.03
C ARG A 46 -18.17 -0.76 -19.68
N LEU A 47 -16.90 -0.35 -19.67
CA LEU A 47 -16.07 -0.21 -18.46
C LEU A 47 -15.87 1.25 -18.04
N ALA A 48 -16.38 2.20 -18.83
CA ALA A 48 -16.18 3.64 -18.62
C ALA A 48 -16.85 4.17 -17.34
N GLU A 49 -17.87 3.49 -16.82
CA GLU A 49 -18.51 3.87 -15.55
C GLU A 49 -17.67 3.50 -14.30
N SER A 50 -16.63 2.66 -14.43
CA SER A 50 -15.85 2.16 -13.29
C SER A 50 -14.37 2.57 -13.30
N ALA A 51 -13.83 3.07 -14.40
CA ALA A 51 -12.47 3.59 -14.42
C ALA A 51 -12.47 4.99 -13.82
N LEU A 52 -11.90 5.15 -12.61
CA LEU A 52 -11.72 6.46 -12.02
C LEU A 52 -10.97 7.35 -13.02
N LEU A 53 -11.47 8.56 -13.25
CA LEU A 53 -10.98 9.53 -14.26
C LEU A 53 -9.51 9.99 -14.07
N ASN A 54 -8.80 9.41 -13.09
CA ASN A 54 -7.53 9.89 -12.55
C ASN A 54 -6.42 8.81 -12.56
N GLU A 55 -6.39 7.96 -13.60
CA GLU A 55 -5.38 6.90 -13.75
C GLU A 55 -4.54 7.09 -15.02
N TYR A 56 -3.26 7.41 -14.86
CA TYR A 56 -2.29 7.39 -15.96
C TYR A 56 -1.88 5.96 -16.36
N LYS A 57 -2.11 4.95 -15.49
CA LYS A 57 -1.67 3.56 -15.68
C LYS A 57 -0.17 3.48 -16.00
N THR A 58 0.62 4.32 -15.33
CA THR A 58 2.06 4.43 -15.61
C THR A 58 2.78 3.12 -15.25
N PRO A 59 3.64 2.58 -16.13
CA PRO A 59 4.38 1.36 -15.87
C PRO A 59 5.27 1.45 -14.62
N ALA A 60 5.31 0.38 -13.82
CA ALA A 60 6.12 0.31 -12.60
C ALA A 60 7.61 0.68 -12.77
N PRO A 61 8.30 0.38 -13.90
CA PRO A 61 9.68 0.84 -14.11
C PRO A 61 9.85 2.37 -14.07
N VAL A 62 8.84 3.14 -14.52
CA VAL A 62 8.86 4.60 -14.54
C VAL A 62 8.82 5.14 -13.11
N VAL A 63 7.88 4.67 -12.30
CA VAL A 63 7.77 5.03 -10.89
C VAL A 63 9.06 4.69 -10.15
N ARG A 64 9.63 3.50 -10.38
CA ARG A 64 10.91 3.10 -9.77
C ARG A 64 12.07 4.02 -10.16
N ALA A 65 12.14 4.45 -11.42
CA ALA A 65 13.18 5.36 -11.88
C ALA A 65 13.05 6.74 -11.22
N ILE A 66 11.82 7.26 -11.09
CA ILE A 66 11.53 8.51 -10.39
C ILE A 66 11.97 8.43 -8.93
N VAL A 67 11.51 7.41 -8.19
CA VAL A 67 11.84 7.24 -6.76
C VAL A 67 13.35 7.08 -6.56
N ALA A 68 14.04 6.38 -7.47
CA ALA A 68 15.49 6.25 -7.42
C ALA A 68 16.21 7.60 -7.62
N ALA A 69 15.74 8.43 -8.55
CA ALA A 69 16.30 9.76 -8.81
C ALA A 69 16.07 10.73 -7.64
N LEU A 70 14.92 10.63 -6.96
CA LEU A 70 14.57 11.48 -5.81
C LEU A 70 15.29 11.09 -4.52
N ARG A 71 15.82 9.86 -4.40
CA ARG A 71 16.39 9.36 -3.13
C ARG A 71 17.52 10.23 -2.56
N ARG A 72 18.49 10.63 -3.39
CA ARG A 72 19.62 11.47 -2.92
C ARG A 72 19.19 12.91 -2.63
N PRO A 73 18.47 13.60 -3.54
CA PRO A 73 17.95 14.94 -3.26
C PRO A 73 17.06 14.97 -2.00
N ALA A 74 16.09 14.07 -1.87
CA ALA A 74 15.19 14.03 -0.72
C ALA A 74 15.93 13.80 0.62
N ALA A 75 17.00 13.01 0.59
CA ALA A 75 17.85 12.82 1.75
C ALA A 75 18.68 14.06 2.14
N ALA A 76 19.07 14.88 1.16
CA ALA A 76 19.83 16.11 1.37
C ALA A 76 18.94 17.27 1.83
N SER A 77 17.67 17.27 1.41
CA SER A 77 16.73 18.38 1.57
C SER A 77 15.34 17.85 1.96
N PRO A 78 15.14 17.43 3.24
CA PRO A 78 13.90 16.81 3.68
C PRO A 78 12.69 17.73 3.62
N ASP A 79 12.86 19.03 3.90
CA ASP A 79 11.77 20.01 3.89
C ASP A 79 11.21 20.21 2.47
N GLU A 80 12.09 20.30 1.47
CA GLU A 80 11.72 20.38 0.07
C GLU A 80 11.04 19.09 -0.41
N ALA A 81 11.48 17.92 0.07
CA ALA A 81 10.83 16.65 -0.24
C ALA A 81 9.44 16.54 0.40
N LEU A 82 9.25 17.02 1.64
CA LEU A 82 7.92 17.12 2.27
C LEU A 82 7.02 18.09 1.49
N ALA A 83 7.55 19.22 1.04
CA ALA A 83 6.82 20.16 0.20
C ALA A 83 6.46 19.55 -1.18
N LEU A 84 7.36 18.76 -1.77
CA LEU A 84 7.08 18.02 -3.01
C LEU A 84 5.98 16.98 -2.80
N ALA A 85 6.01 16.23 -1.70
CA ALA A 85 4.96 15.27 -1.37
C ALA A 85 3.60 15.96 -1.24
N ARG A 86 3.51 17.13 -0.59
CA ARG A 86 2.28 17.94 -0.53
C ARG A 86 1.81 18.41 -1.91
N ALA A 87 2.72 18.87 -2.76
CA ALA A 87 2.38 19.31 -4.11
C ALA A 87 1.84 18.17 -4.98
N LEU A 88 2.45 16.98 -4.88
CA LEU A 88 1.99 15.77 -5.57
C LEU A 88 0.64 15.29 -5.02
N TRP A 89 0.43 15.34 -3.71
CA TRP A 89 -0.84 14.95 -3.10
C TRP A 89 -2.00 15.86 -3.54
N ALA A 90 -1.79 17.18 -3.47
CA ALA A 90 -2.78 18.20 -3.83
C ALA A 90 -3.18 18.16 -5.31
N ALA A 91 -2.33 17.63 -6.19
CA ALA A 91 -2.64 17.44 -7.59
C ALA A 91 -3.79 16.45 -7.86
N GLY A 92 -3.99 15.49 -6.94
CA GLY A 92 -5.18 14.66 -6.88
C GLY A 92 -5.22 13.42 -7.78
N SER A 93 -4.29 13.22 -8.72
CA SER A 93 -4.25 11.96 -9.49
C SER A 93 -3.78 10.79 -8.63
N ARG A 94 -4.20 9.56 -8.95
CA ARG A 94 -3.84 8.38 -8.17
C ARG A 94 -2.34 8.12 -8.18
N GLU A 95 -1.70 8.20 -9.36
CA GLU A 95 -0.26 7.98 -9.47
C GLU A 95 0.55 9.08 -8.77
N GLU A 96 0.08 10.33 -8.75
CA GLU A 96 0.75 11.40 -7.99
C GLU A 96 0.59 11.21 -6.49
N ARG A 97 -0.60 10.85 -5.99
CA ARG A 97 -0.79 10.51 -4.56
C ARG A 97 0.05 9.32 -4.13
N ARG A 98 0.15 8.30 -4.96
CA ARG A 98 1.06 7.17 -4.73
C ARG A 98 2.52 7.62 -4.71
N LEU A 99 2.92 8.48 -5.63
CA LEU A 99 4.28 9.02 -5.67
C LEU A 99 4.56 9.91 -4.45
N ALA A 100 3.59 10.67 -3.97
CA ALA A 100 3.69 11.43 -2.72
C ALA A 100 4.01 10.51 -1.55
N ALA A 101 3.33 9.37 -1.42
CA ALA A 101 3.61 8.38 -0.38
C ALA A 101 5.03 7.77 -0.50
N GLU A 102 5.51 7.53 -1.73
CA GLU A 102 6.90 7.09 -1.95
C GLU A 102 7.90 8.19 -1.52
N VAL A 103 7.63 9.47 -1.82
CA VAL A 103 8.48 10.60 -1.38
C VAL A 103 8.50 10.73 0.14
N LEU A 104 7.36 10.59 0.82
CA LEU A 104 7.32 10.55 2.29
C LEU A 104 8.22 9.43 2.84
N GLY A 105 8.19 8.24 2.22
CA GLY A 105 9.06 7.12 2.60
C GLY A 105 10.55 7.42 2.44
N LEU A 106 10.95 8.31 1.53
CA LEU A 106 12.38 8.69 1.39
C LEU A 106 12.88 9.56 2.54
N VAL A 107 11.98 10.28 3.22
CA VAL A 107 12.32 11.23 4.29
C VAL A 107 11.84 10.82 5.68
N ALA A 108 11.03 9.76 5.78
CA ALA A 108 10.40 9.33 7.02
C ALA A 108 11.40 9.20 8.18
N ALA A 109 12.55 8.57 7.96
CA ALA A 109 13.57 8.41 9.01
C ALA A 109 14.16 9.75 9.53
N ARG A 110 14.08 10.83 8.76
CA ARG A 110 14.56 12.17 9.13
C ARG A 110 13.48 13.06 9.72
N ALA A 111 12.24 12.89 9.27
CA ALA A 111 11.09 13.71 9.67
C ALA A 111 9.88 12.80 10.03
N PRO A 112 10.01 11.93 11.06
CA PRO A 112 9.00 10.92 11.35
C PRO A 112 7.68 11.54 11.81
N ALA A 113 7.73 12.62 12.60
CA ALA A 113 6.54 13.27 13.14
C ALA A 113 5.73 13.95 12.02
N GLU A 114 6.41 14.61 11.10
CA GLU A 114 5.82 15.29 9.95
C GLU A 114 5.21 14.30 8.96
N VAL A 115 5.90 13.19 8.69
CA VAL A 115 5.37 12.10 7.85
C VAL A 115 4.12 11.49 8.48
N GLU A 116 4.14 11.20 9.78
CA GLU A 116 2.97 10.69 10.49
C GLU A 116 1.79 11.66 10.45
N ALA A 117 2.05 12.95 10.67
CA ALA A 117 1.03 13.99 10.62
C ALA A 117 0.39 14.11 9.23
N LEU A 118 1.21 14.04 8.16
CA LEU A 118 0.70 14.05 6.79
C LEU A 118 -0.12 12.80 6.46
N VAL A 119 0.35 11.61 6.84
CA VAL A 119 -0.41 10.37 6.63
C VAL A 119 -1.76 10.43 7.35
N GLN A 120 -1.80 10.93 8.58
CA GLN A 120 -3.04 11.10 9.34
C GLN A 120 -4.00 12.12 8.68
N ALA A 121 -3.47 13.22 8.16
CA ALA A 121 -4.26 14.24 7.46
C ALA A 121 -4.81 13.75 6.11
N TRP A 122 -4.04 12.93 5.40
CA TRP A 122 -4.36 12.46 4.04
C TRP A 122 -5.25 11.23 3.99
N LEU A 123 -5.26 10.41 5.05
CA LEU A 123 -6.06 9.19 5.08
C LEU A 123 -7.57 9.42 4.85
N PRO A 124 -8.22 10.47 5.43
CA PRO A 124 -9.61 10.81 5.13
C PRO A 124 -9.88 11.24 3.69
N GLU A 125 -8.85 11.73 2.97
CA GLU A 125 -8.95 12.16 1.58
C GLU A 125 -8.73 11.01 0.58
N ALA A 126 -8.41 9.81 1.09
CA ALA A 126 -8.16 8.65 0.26
C ALA A 126 -9.44 8.20 -0.46
N ASP A 127 -9.30 7.88 -1.73
CA ASP A 127 -10.37 7.49 -2.65
C ASP A 127 -10.22 6.05 -3.17
N SER A 128 -9.07 5.41 -2.90
CA SER A 128 -8.78 4.07 -3.38
C SER A 128 -7.96 3.27 -2.38
N GLY A 129 -8.12 1.94 -2.45
CA GLY A 129 -7.33 1.02 -1.63
C GLY A 129 -5.84 1.09 -1.93
N GLU A 130 -5.45 1.39 -3.17
CA GLU A 130 -4.06 1.58 -3.57
C GLU A 130 -3.43 2.80 -2.88
N THR A 131 -4.16 3.92 -2.80
CA THR A 131 -3.71 5.12 -2.10
C THR A 131 -3.47 4.82 -0.62
N VAL A 132 -4.42 4.15 0.03
CA VAL A 132 -4.31 3.77 1.45
C VAL A 132 -3.14 2.82 1.69
N ASP A 133 -2.97 1.80 0.84
CA ASP A 133 -1.86 0.87 0.94
C ASP A 133 -0.52 1.58 0.72
N ALA A 134 -0.45 2.56 -0.19
CA ALA A 134 0.76 3.33 -0.42
C ALA A 134 1.15 4.14 0.81
N LEU A 135 0.20 4.79 1.49
CA LEU A 135 0.46 5.51 2.74
C LEU A 135 1.02 4.55 3.82
N ALA A 136 0.40 3.39 4.02
CA ALA A 136 0.85 2.44 5.04
C ALA A 136 2.20 1.79 4.68
N GLN A 137 2.35 1.34 3.44
CA GLN A 137 3.44 0.45 3.03
C GLN A 137 4.62 1.16 2.36
N ARG A 138 4.48 2.45 2.00
CA ARG A 138 5.55 3.26 1.40
C ARG A 138 5.97 4.39 2.32
N ALA A 139 5.01 5.20 2.78
CA ALA A 139 5.33 6.35 3.62
C ALA A 139 5.83 5.92 5.01
N LEU A 140 5.15 4.96 5.66
CA LEU A 140 5.52 4.54 7.02
C LEU A 140 6.49 3.36 7.10
N ALA A 141 6.71 2.62 6.01
CA ALA A 141 7.57 1.43 6.01
C ALA A 141 8.98 1.66 6.63
N PRO A 142 9.68 2.79 6.36
CA PRO A 142 10.99 3.04 6.98
C PRO A 142 10.94 3.21 8.51
N LEU A 143 9.78 3.56 9.06
CA LEU A 143 9.60 3.82 10.49
C LEU A 143 9.28 2.56 11.30
N LEU A 144 8.66 1.56 10.65
CA LEU A 144 8.26 0.29 11.28
C LEU A 144 9.44 -0.39 11.98
N ALA A 145 10.60 -0.33 11.32
CA ALA A 145 11.89 -0.77 11.78
C ALA A 145 12.28 -0.33 13.19
N GLY A 146 11.97 0.93 13.52
CA GLY A 146 12.44 1.59 14.73
C GLY A 146 11.54 1.34 15.93
N ASP A 147 10.27 0.99 15.71
CA ASP A 147 9.28 0.82 16.77
C ASP A 147 8.10 -0.05 16.32
N ALA A 148 8.40 -1.31 15.97
CA ALA A 148 7.42 -2.24 15.42
C ALA A 148 6.22 -2.45 16.36
N TYR A 149 6.47 -2.46 17.68
CA TYR A 149 5.41 -2.62 18.69
C TYR A 149 4.43 -1.43 18.71
N ARG A 150 4.92 -0.18 18.67
CA ARG A 150 4.05 1.00 18.55
C ARG A 150 3.21 0.95 17.28
N TYR A 151 3.80 0.53 16.15
CA TYR A 151 3.06 0.45 14.89
C TYR A 151 2.06 -0.72 14.86
N LEU A 152 2.33 -1.83 15.55
CA LEU A 152 1.36 -2.90 15.77
C LEU A 152 0.15 -2.41 16.57
N GLN A 153 0.37 -1.69 17.68
CA GLN A 153 -0.70 -1.08 18.46
C GLN A 153 -1.49 -0.03 17.66
N ARG A 154 -0.82 0.72 16.79
CA ARG A 154 -1.50 1.64 15.86
C ARG A 154 -2.31 0.89 14.82
N ALA A 155 -1.77 -0.16 14.24
CA ALA A 155 -2.46 -1.00 13.28
C ALA A 155 -3.78 -1.54 13.88
N GLN A 156 -3.73 -2.02 15.12
CA GLN A 156 -4.92 -2.43 15.87
C GLN A 156 -5.93 -1.30 16.03
N ARG A 157 -5.50 -0.11 16.48
CA ARG A 157 -6.41 1.04 16.67
C ARG A 157 -7.10 1.48 15.39
N TRP A 158 -6.38 1.49 14.26
CA TRP A 158 -6.92 1.82 12.94
C TRP A 158 -7.86 0.73 12.41
N ALA A 159 -7.50 -0.54 12.58
CA ALA A 159 -8.30 -1.70 12.21
C ALA A 159 -9.69 -1.75 12.88
N LEU A 160 -9.85 -1.08 14.02
CA LEU A 160 -11.11 -1.01 14.78
C LEU A 160 -11.96 0.24 14.47
N GLN A 161 -11.51 1.14 13.59
CA GLN A 161 -12.26 2.36 13.27
C GLN A 161 -13.53 2.08 12.44
N PRO A 162 -14.57 2.92 12.58
CA PRO A 162 -15.78 2.81 11.76
C PRO A 162 -15.53 3.18 10.28
N ASP A 163 -14.53 4.03 10.00
CA ASP A 163 -14.16 4.38 8.64
C ASP A 163 -13.44 3.22 7.92
N ARG A 164 -13.84 2.95 6.67
CA ARG A 164 -13.29 1.82 5.89
C ARG A 164 -11.83 2.03 5.50
N TRP A 165 -11.41 3.27 5.25
CA TRP A 165 -10.04 3.56 4.84
C TRP A 165 -9.10 3.45 6.03
N ALA A 166 -9.52 3.91 7.19
CA ALA A 166 -8.89 3.66 8.48
C ALA A 166 -8.70 2.16 8.74
N ARG A 167 -9.74 1.34 8.60
CA ARG A 167 -9.59 -0.12 8.77
C ARG A 167 -8.60 -0.71 7.79
N ARG A 168 -8.74 -0.41 6.49
CA ARG A 168 -7.81 -0.86 5.46
C ARG A 168 -6.38 -0.44 5.77
N PHE A 169 -6.17 0.80 6.22
CA PHE A 169 -4.87 1.33 6.60
C PHE A 169 -4.25 0.52 7.73
N GLY A 170 -5.02 0.22 8.78
CA GLY A 170 -4.57 -0.62 9.89
C GLY A 170 -4.09 -1.99 9.41
N VAL A 171 -4.85 -2.63 8.52
CA VAL A 171 -4.48 -3.92 7.93
C VAL A 171 -3.27 -3.83 7.01
N ALA A 172 -3.18 -2.80 6.18
CA ALA A 172 -2.05 -2.56 5.30
C ALA A 172 -0.75 -2.31 6.10
N LEU A 173 -0.85 -1.73 7.30
CA LEU A 173 0.25 -1.56 8.23
C LEU A 173 0.71 -2.91 8.82
N LEU A 174 -0.20 -3.82 9.12
CA LEU A 174 0.14 -5.22 9.50
C LEU A 174 0.90 -5.93 8.37
N SER A 175 0.42 -5.80 7.13
CA SER A 175 1.11 -6.33 5.94
C SER A 175 2.52 -5.73 5.78
N ALA A 176 2.69 -4.44 6.08
CA ALA A 176 4.01 -3.81 6.05
C ALA A 176 4.94 -4.35 7.15
N LEU A 177 4.43 -4.54 8.37
CA LEU A 177 5.17 -5.16 9.48
C LEU A 177 5.58 -6.60 9.16
N ALA A 178 4.66 -7.41 8.64
CA ALA A 178 4.91 -8.81 8.28
C ALA A 178 6.02 -8.99 7.23
N ARG A 179 6.24 -7.98 6.37
CA ARG A 179 7.31 -7.98 5.38
C ARG A 179 8.66 -7.55 5.93
N ASP A 180 8.72 -6.93 7.12
CA ASP A 180 9.98 -6.68 7.81
C ASP A 180 10.47 -7.99 8.46
N ARG A 181 11.63 -8.48 8.00
CA ARG A 181 12.21 -9.74 8.48
C ARG A 181 12.58 -9.73 9.96
N ARG A 182 12.72 -8.55 10.57
CA ARG A 182 13.06 -8.39 11.99
C ARG A 182 11.85 -8.48 12.90
N TRP A 183 10.64 -8.37 12.36
CA TRP A 183 9.41 -8.49 13.12
C TRP A 183 8.88 -9.93 13.04
N ASP A 184 8.49 -10.50 14.18
CA ASP A 184 8.16 -11.92 14.34
C ASP A 184 6.89 -12.19 15.17
N ASP A 185 6.17 -11.17 15.61
CA ASP A 185 4.94 -11.30 16.42
C ASP A 185 3.70 -11.61 15.56
N VAL A 186 3.77 -12.70 14.80
CA VAL A 186 2.66 -13.23 13.99
C VAL A 186 1.40 -13.47 14.82
N PRO A 187 1.45 -14.05 16.05
CA PRO A 187 0.27 -14.25 16.87
C PRO A 187 -0.52 -12.95 17.13
N ALA A 188 0.15 -11.86 17.51
CA ALA A 188 -0.54 -10.60 17.77
C ALA A 188 -1.19 -10.02 16.50
N ALA A 189 -0.54 -10.15 15.34
CA ALA A 189 -1.17 -9.73 14.08
C ALA A 189 -2.40 -10.57 13.73
N LEU A 190 -2.34 -11.90 13.93
CA LEU A 190 -3.49 -12.78 13.72
C LEU A 190 -4.65 -12.47 14.67
N ASP A 191 -4.37 -12.09 15.91
CA ASP A 191 -5.41 -11.66 16.87
C ASP A 191 -6.12 -10.38 16.42
N ILE A 192 -5.40 -9.42 15.83
CA ILE A 192 -6.02 -8.24 15.21
C ILE A 192 -6.88 -8.65 14.01
N LEU A 193 -6.34 -9.49 13.12
CA LEU A 193 -7.06 -9.95 11.92
C LEU A 193 -8.30 -10.78 12.27
N ARG A 194 -8.33 -11.47 13.41
CA ARG A 194 -9.48 -12.25 13.89
C ARG A 194 -10.75 -11.40 13.95
N GLY A 195 -10.65 -10.14 14.34
CA GLY A 195 -11.77 -9.19 14.40
C GLY A 195 -12.25 -8.71 13.03
N LEU A 196 -11.45 -8.90 11.98
CA LEU A 196 -11.73 -8.49 10.60
C LEU A 196 -12.13 -9.65 9.69
N MET A 197 -12.19 -10.88 10.20
CA MET A 197 -12.59 -12.04 9.41
C MET A 197 -14.06 -11.97 8.97
N THR A 198 -14.90 -11.18 9.64
CA THR A 198 -16.30 -10.94 9.24
C THR A 198 -16.49 -9.63 8.47
N GLU A 199 -15.40 -9.01 7.99
CA GLU A 199 -15.43 -7.71 7.29
C GLU A 199 -16.37 -7.74 6.08
N ARG A 200 -17.28 -6.76 6.06
CA ARG A 200 -18.34 -6.65 5.06
C ARG A 200 -17.93 -5.75 3.91
N ASP A 201 -17.02 -4.81 4.16
CA ASP A 201 -16.61 -3.83 3.16
C ASP A 201 -15.70 -4.51 2.11
N PRO A 202 -16.12 -4.56 0.83
CA PRO A 202 -15.35 -5.19 -0.24
C PRO A 202 -14.01 -4.50 -0.50
N VAL A 203 -13.82 -3.26 -0.04
CA VAL A 203 -12.57 -2.52 -0.14
C VAL A 203 -11.60 -2.94 0.95
N VAL A 204 -12.05 -3.40 2.12
CA VAL A 204 -11.14 -3.79 3.22
C VAL A 204 -10.72 -5.25 3.11
N ARG A 205 -11.60 -6.16 2.67
CA ARG A 205 -11.31 -7.61 2.57
C ARG A 205 -10.01 -7.95 1.79
N PRO A 206 -9.68 -7.32 0.65
CA PRO A 206 -8.43 -7.61 -0.05
C PRO A 206 -7.19 -7.30 0.78
N ALA A 207 -7.23 -6.29 1.65
CA ALA A 207 -6.12 -6.00 2.56
C ALA A 207 -5.98 -7.10 3.62
N VAL A 208 -7.09 -7.64 4.15
CA VAL A 208 -7.05 -8.75 5.12
C VAL A 208 -6.38 -9.97 4.49
N VAL A 209 -6.77 -10.29 3.25
CA VAL A 209 -6.17 -11.38 2.47
C VAL A 209 -4.68 -11.12 2.23
N ALA A 210 -4.30 -9.90 1.84
CA ALA A 210 -2.90 -9.54 1.64
C ALA A 210 -2.06 -9.67 2.92
N ALA A 211 -2.59 -9.24 4.08
CA ALA A 211 -1.91 -9.40 5.36
C ALA A 211 -1.72 -10.89 5.72
N LEU A 212 -2.73 -11.74 5.50
CA LEU A 212 -2.60 -13.19 5.69
C LEU A 212 -1.54 -13.80 4.76
N HIS A 213 -1.46 -13.33 3.52
CA HIS A 213 -0.42 -13.74 2.57
C HIS A 213 0.98 -13.32 2.99
N ASP A 214 1.14 -12.11 3.54
CA ASP A 214 2.45 -11.63 4.03
C ASP A 214 2.87 -12.32 5.34
N LEU A 215 1.92 -12.73 6.18
CA LEU A 215 2.17 -13.48 7.41
C LEU A 215 2.49 -14.96 7.17
N ALA A 216 1.94 -15.57 6.12
CA ALA A 216 2.11 -17.00 5.87
C ALA A 216 3.57 -17.45 5.73
N PRO A 217 4.47 -16.74 5.02
CA PRO A 217 5.90 -17.07 5.00
C PRO A 217 6.63 -16.86 6.33
N ARG A 218 6.04 -16.15 7.29
CA ARG A 218 6.63 -15.86 8.61
C ARG A 218 6.36 -16.99 9.59
N ASP A 219 5.11 -17.44 9.67
CA ASP A 219 4.70 -18.59 10.45
C ASP A 219 3.57 -19.34 9.73
N PRO A 220 3.91 -20.28 8.83
CA PRO A 220 2.92 -21.04 8.07
C PRO A 220 1.96 -21.82 8.95
N VAL A 221 2.46 -22.38 10.07
CA VAL A 221 1.69 -23.23 10.98
C VAL A 221 0.63 -22.40 11.72
N ALA A 222 1.01 -21.23 12.23
CA ALA A 222 0.06 -20.35 12.91
C ALA A 222 -1.04 -19.84 11.95
N VAL A 223 -0.66 -19.45 10.73
CA VAL A 223 -1.63 -18.97 9.71
C VAL A 223 -2.56 -20.10 9.25
N GLU A 224 -2.05 -21.30 9.03
CA GLU A 224 -2.86 -22.47 8.67
C GLU A 224 -3.88 -22.81 9.76
N ARG A 225 -3.43 -22.89 11.02
CA ARG A 225 -4.32 -23.11 12.17
C ARG A 225 -5.38 -22.03 12.26
N PHE A 226 -4.99 -20.76 12.14
CA PHE A 226 -5.91 -19.64 12.15
C PHE A 226 -6.97 -19.78 11.05
N LEU A 227 -6.57 -20.08 9.81
CA LEU A 227 -7.52 -20.25 8.71
C LEU A 227 -8.46 -21.44 8.91
N ARG A 228 -8.00 -22.54 9.52
CA ARG A 228 -8.87 -23.68 9.91
C ARG A 228 -9.92 -23.26 10.93
N GLU A 229 -9.51 -22.54 11.97
CA GLU A 229 -10.42 -22.01 12.99
C GLU A 229 -11.49 -21.10 12.38
N GLN A 230 -11.09 -20.23 11.43
CA GLN A 230 -12.02 -19.33 10.77
C GLN A 230 -12.94 -20.03 9.77
N ALA A 231 -12.43 -21.06 9.07
CA ALA A 231 -13.21 -21.85 8.11
C ALA A 231 -14.44 -22.51 8.75
N GLY A 232 -14.33 -22.97 9.99
CA GLY A 232 -15.43 -23.59 10.74
C GLY A 232 -16.50 -22.60 11.25
N ARG A 233 -16.35 -21.29 11.02
CA ARG A 233 -17.36 -20.29 11.42
C ARG A 233 -18.43 -20.16 10.33
N PRO A 234 -19.73 -20.16 10.68
CA PRO A 234 -20.81 -20.06 9.71
C PRO A 234 -21.05 -18.59 9.29
N ASP A 235 -20.06 -17.95 8.67
CA ASP A 235 -20.15 -16.59 8.16
C ASP A 235 -19.68 -16.48 6.70
N HIS A 236 -20.53 -15.88 5.87
CA HIS A 236 -20.30 -15.77 4.43
C HIS A 236 -19.03 -14.96 4.10
N ASN A 237 -18.78 -13.86 4.81
CA ASN A 237 -17.62 -13.01 4.53
C ASN A 237 -16.31 -13.68 4.97
N THR A 238 -16.34 -14.36 6.11
CA THR A 238 -15.24 -15.20 6.60
C THR A 238 -14.85 -16.22 5.54
N HIS A 239 -15.84 -16.91 4.98
CA HIS A 239 -15.62 -17.90 3.92
C HIS A 239 -15.02 -17.29 2.64
N LEU A 240 -15.44 -16.08 2.26
CA LEU A 240 -14.84 -15.36 1.13
C LEU A 240 -13.36 -15.01 1.39
N ILE A 241 -13.04 -14.51 2.59
CA ILE A 241 -11.66 -14.16 2.97
C ILE A 241 -10.79 -15.43 3.02
N VAL A 242 -11.27 -16.49 3.67
CA VAL A 242 -10.55 -17.77 3.76
C VAL A 242 -10.24 -18.29 2.35
N ARG A 243 -11.24 -18.40 1.47
CA ARG A 243 -11.05 -18.88 0.08
C ARG A 243 -10.02 -18.05 -0.68
N ALA A 244 -10.04 -16.73 -0.53
CA ALA A 244 -9.06 -15.85 -1.17
C ALA A 244 -7.65 -16.07 -0.60
N ALA A 245 -7.52 -16.26 0.71
CA ALA A 245 -6.26 -16.54 1.39
C ALA A 245 -5.68 -17.92 1.07
N LEU A 246 -6.49 -18.91 0.66
CA LEU A 246 -6.02 -20.25 0.30
C LEU A 246 -4.98 -20.27 -0.83
N ARG A 247 -4.93 -19.25 -1.68
CA ARG A 247 -4.07 -19.23 -2.89
C ARG A 247 -2.57 -19.34 -2.60
N VAL A 248 -2.14 -19.03 -1.37
CA VAL A 248 -0.72 -19.14 -0.96
C VAL A 248 -0.39 -20.41 -0.18
N LEU A 249 -1.40 -21.23 0.16
CA LEU A 249 -1.19 -22.45 0.92
C LEU A 249 -0.87 -23.65 0.00
N PRO A 250 -0.12 -24.66 0.51
CA PRO A 250 0.06 -25.95 -0.16
C PRO A 250 -1.26 -26.60 -0.54
N ALA A 251 -1.26 -27.40 -1.61
CA ALA A 251 -2.49 -27.95 -2.20
C ALA A 251 -3.28 -28.80 -1.20
N GLU A 252 -2.58 -29.59 -0.38
CA GLU A 252 -3.14 -30.49 0.62
C GLU A 252 -3.96 -29.72 1.65
N VAL A 253 -3.41 -28.59 2.14
CA VAL A 253 -4.05 -27.71 3.13
C VAL A 253 -5.29 -27.01 2.54
N ARG A 254 -5.27 -26.68 1.24
CA ARG A 254 -6.42 -26.05 0.57
C ARG A 254 -7.63 -26.98 0.53
N ASP A 255 -7.43 -28.25 0.20
CA ASP A 255 -8.53 -29.21 0.07
C ASP A 255 -9.21 -29.50 1.41
N ASP A 256 -8.41 -29.60 2.49
CA ASP A 256 -8.91 -29.72 3.86
C ASP A 256 -9.77 -28.52 4.27
N LEU A 257 -9.28 -27.30 4.02
CA LEU A 257 -9.99 -26.07 4.36
C LEU A 257 -11.29 -25.91 3.58
N VAL A 258 -11.32 -26.28 2.30
CA VAL A 258 -12.55 -26.28 1.49
C VAL A 258 -13.57 -27.25 2.05
N ARG A 259 -13.16 -28.42 2.56
CA ARG A 259 -14.06 -29.36 3.24
C ARG A 259 -14.61 -28.78 4.54
N ALA A 260 -13.76 -28.17 5.38
CA ALA A 260 -14.17 -27.57 6.64
C ALA A 260 -15.22 -26.46 6.50
N MET A 261 -15.22 -25.72 5.39
CA MET A 261 -16.22 -24.68 5.11
C MET A 261 -17.58 -25.21 4.63
N ARG A 262 -17.66 -26.50 4.25
CA ARG A 262 -18.89 -27.14 3.75
C ARG A 262 -19.62 -27.94 4.84
N ALA A 263 -18.94 -28.23 5.93
CA ALA A 263 -19.49 -28.86 7.13
C ALA A 263 -20.26 -27.83 7.97
#